data_AF-A0A0B4DI68-F1
#
_entry.id   AF-A0A0B4DI68-F1
#
_cell.length_a   1.000
_cell.length_b   1.000
_cell.length_c   1.000
_cell.angle_alpha   90.00
_cell.angle_beta   90.00
_cell.angle_gamma   90.00
#
_symmetry.space_group_name_H-M   'P 1'
#
loop_
_entity.id
_entity.type
_entity.pdbx_description
1 polymer ?
#
loop_
_entity_poly.entity_id
_entity_poly.type
_entity_poly.pdbx_seq_one_letter_code
_entity_poly.pdbx_strand_id
1 'polypeptide(L)'
;MNDRTKNLPLYKKAKEIDQTLRIITDLFPEENEYLQTLKSNLLEDIMVIQAKICGAEAVKLYDIKMENAAIIRKSARDIMVSGNTLEMFDFAEAKYYKLIRNLIEEFRLLFRDWVAGFNPKHFIVDDWGLFNPPGIPQDYIQRDDELNFLDENEDNED
;
A
#
# COMPACT_ATOMS: atom_id res chain seq x y z
N MET A 1 -13.42 -3.43 -8.99
CA MET A 1 -13.09 -2.49 -7.90
C MET A 1 -14.38 -1.83 -7.43
N ASN A 2 -14.77 -2.05 -6.16
CA ASN A 2 -16.02 -1.52 -5.60
C ASN A 2 -15.92 0.01 -5.39
N ASP A 3 -17.07 0.68 -5.25
CA ASP A 3 -17.11 2.15 -5.14
C ASP A 3 -16.62 2.67 -3.78
N ARG A 4 -16.61 1.82 -2.75
CA ARG A 4 -16.05 2.14 -1.44
C ARG A 4 -14.54 2.35 -1.52
N THR A 5 -13.80 1.41 -2.13
CA THR A 5 -12.34 1.50 -2.30
C THR A 5 -11.95 2.74 -3.12
N LYS A 6 -12.67 3.05 -4.20
CA LYS A 6 -12.41 4.24 -5.04
C LYS A 6 -12.52 5.54 -4.25
N ASN A 7 -13.38 5.55 -3.22
CA ASN A 7 -13.65 6.73 -2.42
C ASN A 7 -12.71 6.90 -1.23
N LEU A 8 -11.90 5.89 -0.90
CA LEU A 8 -10.91 5.98 0.17
C LEU A 8 -9.94 7.15 -0.08
N PRO A 9 -9.75 8.05 0.90
CA PRO A 9 -8.75 9.10 0.80
C PRO A 9 -7.35 8.56 0.46
N LEU A 10 -6.98 7.42 1.06
CA LEU A 10 -5.71 6.73 0.80
C LEU A 10 -5.55 6.34 -0.68
N TYR A 11 -6.60 5.75 -1.27
CA TYR A 11 -6.58 5.32 -2.67
C TYR A 11 -6.51 6.52 -3.62
N LYS A 12 -7.27 7.59 -3.33
CA LYS A 12 -7.22 8.84 -4.10
C LYS A 12 -5.81 9.45 -4.08
N LYS A 13 -5.15 9.45 -2.91
CA LYS A 13 -3.77 9.93 -2.80
C LYS A 13 -2.79 9.03 -3.56
N ALA A 14 -2.97 7.71 -3.58
CA ALA A 14 -2.18 6.81 -4.42
C ALA A 14 -2.34 7.11 -5.92
N LYS A 15 -3.55 7.47 -6.37
CA LYS A 15 -3.79 7.89 -7.76
C LYS A 15 -3.10 9.22 -8.10
N GLU A 16 -3.08 10.16 -7.18
CA GLU A 16 -2.36 11.43 -7.35
C GLU A 16 -0.84 11.21 -7.45
N ILE A 17 -0.29 10.30 -6.64
CA ILE A 17 1.12 9.90 -6.73
C ILE A 17 1.41 9.25 -8.09
N ASP A 18 0.58 8.32 -8.55
CA ASP A 18 0.70 7.65 -9.86
C ASP A 18 0.72 8.65 -11.02
N GLN A 19 -0.21 9.60 -11.03
CA GLN A 19 -0.24 10.68 -12.03
C GLN A 19 1.03 11.52 -11.99
N THR A 20 1.48 11.91 -10.80
CA THR A 20 2.69 12.73 -10.65
C THR A 20 3.95 11.96 -11.06
N LEU A 21 4.06 10.68 -10.71
CA LEU A 21 5.17 9.82 -11.13
C LEU A 21 5.24 9.68 -12.65
N ARG A 22 4.10 9.47 -13.32
CA ARG A 22 4.06 9.43 -14.80
C ARG A 22 4.59 10.71 -15.41
N ILE A 23 4.09 11.86 -14.96
CA ILE A 23 4.54 13.18 -15.45
C ILE A 23 6.06 13.36 -15.28
N ILE A 24 6.61 13.02 -14.11
CA ILE A 24 8.05 13.19 -13.84
C ILE A 24 8.88 12.19 -14.67
N THR A 25 8.46 10.93 -14.71
CA THR A 25 9.21 9.87 -15.40
C THR A 25 9.09 9.94 -16.92
N ASP A 26 8.13 10.68 -17.47
CA ASP A 26 8.05 11.00 -18.89
C ASP A 26 9.13 12.00 -19.34
N LEU A 27 9.81 12.67 -18.39
CA LEU A 27 10.95 13.53 -18.67
C LEU A 27 12.28 12.74 -18.74
N PHE A 28 12.27 11.44 -18.44
CA PHE A 28 13.48 10.62 -18.48
C PHE A 28 13.90 10.33 -19.94
N PRO A 29 15.17 10.56 -20.30
CA PRO A 29 15.67 10.26 -21.66
C PRO A 29 15.48 8.79 -22.02
N GLU A 30 14.97 8.51 -23.22
CA GLU A 30 14.68 7.14 -23.69
C GLU A 30 15.94 6.29 -23.83
N GLU A 31 17.06 6.93 -24.20
CA GLU A 31 18.37 6.31 -24.35
C GLU A 31 19.08 6.01 -23.03
N ASN A 32 18.57 6.53 -21.90
CA ASN A 32 19.16 6.28 -20.59
C ASN A 32 18.53 5.03 -19.95
N GLU A 33 19.12 3.86 -20.21
CA GLU A 33 18.65 2.57 -19.70
C GLU A 33 18.44 2.54 -18.18
N TYR A 34 19.29 3.25 -17.43
CA TYR A 34 19.20 3.31 -15.97
C TYR A 34 17.94 4.06 -15.51
N LEU A 35 17.68 5.24 -16.09
CA LEU A 35 16.48 6.01 -15.78
C LEU A 35 15.22 5.30 -16.27
N GLN A 36 15.26 4.60 -17.40
CA GLN A 36 14.12 3.79 -17.88
C GLN A 36 13.82 2.60 -16.95
N THR A 37 14.87 1.97 -16.40
CA THR A 37 14.71 0.93 -15.37
C THR A 37 14.09 1.52 -14.11
N LEU A 38 14.57 2.68 -13.65
CA LEU A 38 14.01 3.38 -12.49
C LEU A 38 12.55 3.77 -12.70
N LYS A 39 12.19 4.29 -13.89
CA LYS A 39 10.80 4.57 -14.29
C LYS A 39 9.92 3.32 -14.14
N SER A 40 10.38 2.20 -14.66
CA SER A 40 9.64 0.93 -14.58
C SER A 40 9.39 0.53 -13.12
N ASN A 41 10.43 0.59 -12.28
CA ASN A 41 10.32 0.25 -10.85
C ASN A 41 9.34 1.19 -10.11
N LEU A 42 9.43 2.50 -10.36
CA LEU A 42 8.54 3.49 -9.73
C LEU A 42 7.08 3.29 -10.11
N LEU A 43 6.81 2.99 -11.39
CA LEU A 43 5.47 2.73 -11.88
C LEU A 43 4.93 1.38 -11.38
N GLU A 44 5.78 0.36 -11.25
CA GLU A 44 5.42 -0.91 -10.62
C GLU A 44 5.05 -0.71 -9.14
N ASP A 45 5.88 -0.01 -8.36
CA ASP A 45 5.64 0.20 -6.93
C ASP A 45 4.30 0.92 -6.68
N ILE A 46 3.95 1.93 -7.48
CA ILE A 46 2.66 2.62 -7.29
C ILE A 46 1.47 1.76 -7.74
N MET A 47 1.64 0.90 -8.74
CA MET A 47 0.63 -0.09 -9.11
C MET A 47 0.43 -1.14 -8.01
N VAL A 48 1.52 -1.60 -7.39
CA VAL A 48 1.48 -2.52 -6.23
C VAL A 48 0.72 -1.87 -5.07
N ILE A 49 1.00 -0.61 -4.74
CA ILE A 49 0.26 0.11 -3.69
C ILE A 49 -1.25 0.10 -3.99
N GLN A 50 -1.66 0.47 -5.20
CA GLN A 50 -3.08 0.49 -5.58
C GLN A 50 -3.72 -0.90 -5.51
N ALA A 51 -3.03 -1.93 -6.00
CA ALA A 51 -3.53 -3.30 -6.00
C ALA A 51 -3.69 -3.84 -4.57
N LYS A 52 -2.74 -3.56 -3.67
CA LYS A 52 -2.75 -4.03 -2.28
C LYS A 52 -3.78 -3.28 -1.42
N ILE A 53 -4.06 -2.01 -1.70
CA ILE A 53 -5.21 -1.32 -1.09
C ILE A 53 -6.51 -2.03 -1.50
N CYS A 54 -6.69 -2.33 -2.78
CA CYS A 54 -7.87 -3.06 -3.25
C CYS A 54 -7.99 -4.46 -2.63
N GLY A 55 -6.89 -5.19 -2.53
CA GLY A 55 -6.85 -6.53 -1.93
C GLY A 55 -7.25 -6.52 -0.46
N ALA A 56 -6.70 -5.57 0.31
CA ALA A 56 -7.05 -5.39 1.72
C ALA A 56 -8.52 -5.01 1.92
N GLU A 57 -9.09 -4.13 1.09
CA GLU A 57 -10.50 -3.74 1.19
C GLU A 57 -11.49 -4.83 0.76
N ALA A 58 -11.03 -5.85 0.04
CA ALA A 58 -11.86 -6.96 -0.42
C ALA A 58 -12.05 -8.06 0.63
N VAL A 59 -11.36 -7.98 1.77
CA VAL A 59 -11.40 -9.00 2.83
C VAL A 59 -11.71 -8.38 4.19
N LYS A 60 -12.20 -9.21 5.13
CA LYS A 60 -12.36 -8.80 6.54
C LYS A 60 -11.13 -9.14 7.40
N LEU A 61 -10.30 -10.08 6.94
CA LEU A 61 -9.16 -10.67 7.65
C LEU A 61 -8.04 -9.65 7.96
N TYR A 62 -7.76 -9.47 9.25
CA TYR A 62 -6.77 -8.56 9.80
C TYR A 62 -5.36 -8.94 9.38
N ASP A 63 -5.01 -10.22 9.49
CA ASP A 63 -3.71 -10.79 9.11
C ASP A 63 -3.40 -10.49 7.63
N ILE A 64 -4.33 -10.82 6.71
CA ILE A 64 -4.21 -10.47 5.29
C ILE A 64 -4.14 -8.96 5.08
N LYS A 65 -4.95 -8.16 5.77
CA LYS A 65 -4.90 -6.69 5.67
C LYS A 65 -3.54 -6.13 6.10
N MET A 66 -2.96 -6.68 7.18
CA MET A 66 -1.65 -6.29 7.68
C MET A 66 -0.52 -6.70 6.74
N GLU A 67 -0.61 -7.88 6.12
CA GLU A 67 0.32 -8.29 5.06
C GLU A 67 0.30 -7.30 3.88
N ASN A 68 -0.89 -6.96 3.38
CA ASN A 68 -1.06 -5.96 2.32
C ASN A 68 -0.51 -4.59 2.75
N ALA A 69 -0.75 -4.17 4.00
CA ALA A 69 -0.22 -2.93 4.55
C ALA A 69 1.31 -2.91 4.60
N ALA A 70 1.96 -4.02 4.93
CA ALA A 70 3.42 -4.15 4.92
C ALA A 70 3.99 -3.96 3.51
N ILE A 71 3.37 -4.58 2.49
CA ILE A 71 3.78 -4.44 1.08
C ILE A 71 3.59 -2.99 0.61
N ILE A 72 2.45 -2.36 0.92
CA ILE A 72 2.20 -0.94 0.62
C ILE A 72 3.30 -0.06 1.20
N ARG A 73 3.65 -0.26 2.47
CA ARG A 73 4.69 0.52 3.14
C ARG A 73 6.06 0.32 2.49
N LYS A 74 6.41 -0.90 2.07
CA LYS A 74 7.64 -1.20 1.34
C LYS A 74 7.69 -0.41 0.03
N SER A 75 6.67 -0.54 -0.83
CA SER A 75 6.65 0.15 -2.13
C SER A 75 6.62 1.68 -1.98
N ALA A 76 5.91 2.21 -0.98
CA ALA A 76 5.93 3.65 -0.71
C ALA A 76 7.33 4.13 -0.28
N ARG A 77 8.06 3.31 0.48
CA ARG A 77 9.44 3.62 0.87
C ARG A 77 10.40 3.56 -0.32
N ASP A 78 10.23 2.59 -1.21
CA ASP A 78 11.04 2.47 -2.42
C ASP A 78 10.86 3.70 -3.32
N ILE A 79 9.62 4.13 -3.55
CA ILE A 79 9.32 5.42 -4.19
C ILE A 79 9.99 6.57 -3.43
N MET A 80 9.94 6.62 -2.10
CA MET A 80 10.54 7.72 -1.36
C MET A 80 12.07 7.83 -1.56
N VAL A 81 12.78 6.70 -1.58
CA VAL A 81 14.25 6.66 -1.64
C VAL A 81 14.81 6.80 -3.07
N SER A 82 14.03 6.44 -4.09
CA SER A 82 14.40 6.58 -5.51
C SER A 82 14.73 8.02 -5.91
N GLY A 83 14.33 9.04 -5.14
CA GLY A 83 14.75 10.42 -5.38
C GLY A 83 16.25 10.64 -5.22
N ASN A 84 16.89 9.90 -4.32
CA ASN A 84 18.34 10.01 -4.10
C ASN A 84 19.12 9.50 -5.32
N THR A 85 18.56 8.49 -5.99
CA THR A 85 19.08 8.00 -7.25
C THR A 85 19.05 9.07 -8.34
N LEU A 86 17.97 9.84 -8.46
CA LEU A 86 17.90 10.92 -9.46
C LEU A 86 18.96 12.00 -9.20
N GLU A 87 19.17 12.37 -7.93
CA GLU A 87 20.21 13.31 -7.53
C GLU A 87 21.61 12.79 -7.86
N MET A 88 21.87 11.48 -7.68
CA MET A 88 23.16 10.84 -7.98
C MET A 88 23.52 10.84 -9.47
N PHE A 89 22.52 10.82 -10.36
CA PHE A 89 22.72 10.83 -11.82
C PHE A 89 22.59 12.23 -12.43
N ASP A 90 22.70 13.29 -11.60
CA ASP A 90 22.63 14.70 -12.01
C ASP A 90 21.37 15.04 -12.86
N PHE A 91 20.24 14.38 -12.57
CA PHE A 91 19.00 14.66 -13.27
C PHE A 91 18.52 16.09 -12.94
N ALA A 92 18.48 16.97 -13.94
CA ALA A 92 18.24 18.41 -13.76
C ALA A 92 16.89 18.71 -13.09
N GLU A 93 15.94 17.80 -13.26
CA GLU A 93 14.59 17.85 -12.74
C GLU A 93 14.44 17.13 -11.38
N ALA A 94 15.52 16.72 -10.71
CA ALA A 94 15.47 16.09 -9.39
C ALA A 94 14.71 16.94 -8.33
N LYS A 95 14.68 18.27 -8.50
CA LYS A 95 13.85 19.18 -7.69
C LYS A 95 12.36 18.86 -7.71
N TYR A 96 11.85 18.33 -8.83
CA TYR A 96 10.44 17.92 -8.96
C TYR A 96 10.16 16.67 -8.13
N TYR A 97 11.18 15.88 -7.78
CA TYR A 97 11.01 14.74 -6.88
C TYR A 97 10.63 15.14 -5.45
N LYS A 98 10.88 16.39 -5.05
CA LYS A 98 10.37 16.93 -3.78
C LYS A 98 8.84 16.88 -3.72
N LEU A 99 8.15 17.03 -4.86
CA LEU A 99 6.70 16.90 -4.94
C LEU A 99 6.27 15.46 -4.59
N ILE A 100 6.94 14.46 -5.16
CA ILE A 100 6.68 13.03 -4.84
C ILE A 100 6.91 12.76 -3.36
N ARG A 101 8.03 13.25 -2.78
CA ARG A 101 8.31 13.08 -1.35
C ARG A 101 7.19 13.66 -0.48
N ASN A 102 6.68 14.86 -0.80
CA ASN A 102 5.57 15.46 -0.08
C ASN A 102 4.27 14.64 -0.20
N LEU A 103 3.93 14.18 -1.42
CA LEU A 103 2.74 13.36 -1.64
C LEU A 103 2.81 12.02 -0.88
N ILE A 104 3.99 11.41 -0.80
CA ILE A 104 4.22 10.19 -0.02
C ILE A 104 4.07 10.45 1.48
N GLU A 105 4.50 11.60 2.00
CA GLU A 105 4.27 11.96 3.40
C GLU A 105 2.78 12.18 3.71
N GLU A 106 2.03 12.84 2.82
CA GLU A 106 0.58 12.96 2.95
C GLU A 106 -0.11 11.57 2.89
N PHE A 107 0.32 10.72 1.96
CA PHE A 107 -0.12 9.33 1.86
C PHE A 107 0.15 8.57 3.16
N ARG A 108 1.31 8.75 3.79
CA ARG A 108 1.69 8.09 5.05
C ARG A 108 0.73 8.42 6.20
N LEU A 109 0.23 9.66 6.26
CA LEU A 109 -0.74 10.06 7.27
C LEU A 109 -2.08 9.33 7.06
N LEU A 110 -2.58 9.32 5.82
CA LEU A 110 -3.79 8.60 5.45
C LEU A 110 -3.64 7.08 5.67
N PHE A 111 -2.46 6.53 5.40
CA PHE A 111 -2.15 5.12 5.56
C PHE A 111 -2.23 4.70 7.02
N ARG A 112 -1.67 5.51 7.92
CA ARG A 112 -1.74 5.26 9.36
C ARG A 112 -3.19 5.19 9.83
N ASP A 113 -4.01 6.16 9.41
CA ASP A 113 -5.41 6.23 9.83
C ASP A 113 -6.22 5.06 9.24
N TRP A 114 -5.88 4.61 8.02
CA TRP A 114 -6.47 3.42 7.39
C TRP A 114 -6.14 2.13 8.15
N VAL A 115 -4.86 1.88 8.49
CA VAL A 115 -4.44 0.69 9.25
C VAL A 115 -5.06 0.69 10.65
N ALA A 116 -5.19 1.85 11.30
CA ALA A 116 -5.83 1.98 12.60
C ALA A 116 -7.32 1.57 12.58
N GLY A 117 -7.95 1.52 11.40
CA GLY A 117 -9.33 1.06 11.23
C GLY A 117 -9.50 -0.46 11.10
N PHE A 118 -8.41 -1.25 11.10
CA PHE A 118 -8.52 -2.70 10.99
C PHE A 118 -9.07 -3.32 12.28
N ASN A 119 -9.96 -4.31 12.15
CA ASN A 119 -10.53 -5.00 13.31
C ASN A 119 -9.62 -6.16 13.74
N PRO A 120 -8.91 -6.08 14.89
CA PRO A 120 -8.00 -7.13 15.33
C PRO A 120 -8.70 -8.43 15.75
N LYS A 121 -10.03 -8.45 15.82
CA LYS A 121 -10.81 -9.67 16.12
C LYS A 121 -11.11 -10.51 14.88
N HIS A 122 -11.04 -9.94 13.69
CA HIS A 122 -11.32 -10.67 12.45
C HIS A 122 -10.01 -11.20 11.89
N PHE A 123 -9.40 -12.22 12.49
CA PHE A 123 -8.10 -12.73 12.06
C PHE A 123 -8.11 -14.24 11.93
N ILE A 124 -7.24 -14.77 11.10
CA ILE A 124 -6.76 -16.15 11.16
C ILE A 124 -5.32 -16.11 11.72
N VAL A 125 -4.94 -17.11 12.52
CA VAL A 125 -3.57 -17.18 13.04
C VAL A 125 -2.59 -17.29 11.89
N ASP A 126 -1.68 -16.34 11.81
CA ASP A 126 -0.50 -16.38 10.97
C ASP A 126 0.59 -17.20 11.67
N ASP A 127 0.86 -18.39 11.12
CA ASP A 127 1.88 -19.32 11.62
C ASP A 127 3.31 -18.75 11.52
N TRP A 128 3.54 -17.71 10.69
CA TRP A 128 4.82 -16.99 10.62
C TRP A 128 4.96 -15.95 11.73
N GLY A 129 3.85 -15.58 12.40
CA GLY A 129 3.82 -14.66 13.52
C GLY A 129 4.05 -13.20 13.18
N LEU A 130 3.99 -12.81 11.90
CA LEU A 130 4.30 -11.46 11.44
C LEU A 130 3.08 -10.54 11.49
N PHE A 131 1.89 -11.10 11.24
CA PHE A 131 0.66 -10.33 11.05
C PHE A 131 -0.45 -10.67 12.03
N ASN A 132 -0.13 -11.45 13.07
CA ASN A 132 -1.05 -11.70 14.18
C ASN A 132 -1.41 -10.40 14.92
N PRO A 133 -2.64 -10.28 15.44
CA PRO A 133 -3.00 -9.19 16.33
C PRO A 133 -2.10 -9.12 17.57
N PRO A 134 -1.96 -7.93 18.19
CA PRO A 134 -1.14 -7.78 19.39
C PRO A 134 -1.55 -8.77 20.51
N GLY A 135 -0.59 -9.56 20.98
CA GLY A 135 -0.80 -10.53 22.06
C GLY A 135 -1.21 -11.94 21.59
N ILE A 136 -1.36 -12.16 20.28
CA ILE A 136 -1.61 -13.49 19.71
C ILE A 136 -0.28 -14.10 19.23
N PRO A 137 0.23 -15.17 19.85
CA PRO A 137 1.41 -15.86 19.36
C PRO A 137 1.09 -16.74 18.14
N GLN A 138 2.12 -17.12 17.39
CA GLN A 138 1.97 -17.95 16.18
C GLN A 138 1.46 -19.37 16.43
N ASP A 139 1.54 -19.86 17.67
CA ASP A 139 1.03 -21.17 18.10
C ASP A 139 -0.33 -21.07 18.81
N TYR A 140 -1.00 -19.91 18.71
CA TYR A 140 -2.34 -19.72 19.24
C TYR A 140 -3.32 -20.70 18.57
N ILE A 141 -4.05 -21.47 19.37
CA ILE A 141 -5.11 -22.33 18.87
C ILE A 141 -6.41 -21.51 18.89
N GLN A 142 -6.82 -21.03 17.72
CA GLN A 142 -8.10 -20.34 17.56
C GLN A 142 -9.28 -21.25 17.89
N ARG A 143 -10.26 -20.69 18.59
CA ARG A 143 -11.53 -21.36 18.86
C ARG A 143 -12.50 -21.11 17.71
N ASP A 144 -13.42 -22.04 17.50
CA ASP A 144 -14.45 -21.93 16.46
C ASP A 144 -15.29 -20.65 16.61
N ASP A 145 -15.59 -20.22 17.84
CA ASP A 145 -16.38 -19.00 18.10
C ASP A 145 -15.68 -17.70 17.66
N GLU A 146 -14.36 -17.74 17.51
CA GLU A 146 -13.56 -16.61 17.03
C GLU A 146 -13.63 -16.46 15.51
N LEU A 147 -14.11 -17.49 14.80
CA LEU A 147 -14.25 -17.54 13.35
C LEU A 147 -15.67 -17.21 12.87
N ASN A 148 -16.61 -16.97 13.77
CA ASN A 148 -18.01 -16.67 13.45
C ASN A 148 -18.18 -15.50 12.44
N PHE A 149 -17.20 -14.60 12.33
CA PHE A 149 -17.24 -13.50 11.35
C PHE A 149 -17.09 -13.96 9.89
N LEU A 150 -16.71 -15.22 9.64
CA LEU A 150 -16.64 -15.84 8.32
C LEU A 150 -17.98 -16.41 7.87
N ASP A 151 -18.87 -16.71 8.81
CA ASP A 151 -20.20 -17.28 8.55
C ASP A 151 -21.18 -16.17 8.15
N GLU A 152 -20.93 -15.54 7.01
CA GLU A 152 -21.78 -14.46 6.49
C GLU A 152 -23.09 -15.03 5.93
N ASN A 153 -24.08 -15.19 6.80
CA ASN A 153 -25.50 -15.06 6.45
C ASN A 153 -26.05 -13.66 6.78
N GLU A 154 -25.20 -12.66 7.06
CA GLU A 154 -25.62 -11.31 7.47
C GLU A 154 -25.54 -10.24 6.36
N ASP A 155 -25.32 -10.61 5.10
CA ASP A 155 -25.35 -9.68 3.95
C ASP A 155 -26.70 -9.72 3.18
N ASN A 156 -27.74 -10.34 3.75
CA ASN A 156 -29.11 -10.36 3.20
C ASN A 156 -30.15 -9.73 4.14
N GLU A 157 -29.86 -8.59 4.77
CA GLU A 157 -30.93 -7.71 5.29
C GLU A 157 -30.64 -6.24 4.92
N ASP A 158 -31.51 -5.75 4.03
CA ASP A 158 -31.82 -4.37 3.56
C ASP A 158 -30.83 -3.57 2.69
#